data_AF-A0A3C0KSK8-F1
#
_entry.id   AF-A0A3C0KSK8-F1
#
_cell.length_a   1.000
_cell.length_b   1.000
_cell.length_c   1.000
_cell.angle_alpha   90.00
_cell.angle_beta   90.00
_cell.angle_gamma   90.00
#
_symmetry.space_group_name_H-M   'P 1'
#
loop_
_entity.id
_entity.type
_entity.pdbx_description
1 polymer ?
#
loop_
_entity_poly.entity_id
_entity_poly.type
_entity_poly.pdbx_seq_one_letter_code
_entity_poly.pdbx_strand_id
1 'polypeptide(L)'
;MFQWFVGQSRNKLTQAHFPSPREEIIRHNVAHHHYCMLEDDQRAHLRALIQVFIVEKIWEGCGGLKLTDEIRVTISAQACLLLPGLPRNY
;
A
#
# COMPACT_ATOMS: atom_id res chain seq x y z
N MET A 1 -6.47 -16.64 8.10
CA MET A 1 -7.53 -16.86 7.10
C MET A 1 -8.45 -15.63 7.11
N PHE A 2 -7.97 -14.49 6.58
CA PHE A 2 -8.72 -13.23 6.67
C PHE A 2 -9.72 -13.13 5.51
N GLN A 3 -10.99 -13.35 5.84
CA GLN A 3 -12.11 -13.36 4.92
C GLN A 3 -12.29 -11.98 4.27
N TRP A 4 -11.81 -11.88 3.03
CA TRP A 4 -12.66 -11.66 1.85
C TRP A 4 -14.04 -11.01 2.10
N PHE A 5 -14.06 -9.74 2.51
CA PHE A 5 -15.32 -8.97 2.59
C PHE A 5 -15.21 -7.58 1.97
N VAL A 6 -14.60 -7.41 0.80
CA VAL A 6 -14.60 -6.09 0.13
C VAL A 6 -14.79 -6.22 -1.37
N GLY A 7 -15.98 -6.63 -1.79
CA GLY A 7 -16.35 -6.77 -3.20
C GLY A 7 -16.78 -5.48 -3.90
N GLN A 8 -17.30 -4.48 -3.17
CA GLN A 8 -17.98 -3.33 -3.80
C GLN A 8 -17.19 -2.00 -3.78
N SER A 9 -16.35 -1.74 -2.79
CA SER A 9 -15.65 -0.45 -2.67
C SER A 9 -14.31 -0.39 -3.41
N ARG A 10 -13.79 -1.54 -3.88
CA ARG A 10 -12.47 -1.63 -4.53
C ARG A 10 -12.39 -0.85 -5.83
N ASN A 11 -13.36 -1.03 -6.74
CA ASN A 11 -13.33 -0.40 -8.05
C ASN A 11 -13.31 1.15 -8.00
N LYS A 12 -13.97 1.76 -7.02
CA LYS A 12 -14.02 3.23 -6.90
C LYS A 12 -12.72 3.82 -6.35
N LEU A 13 -12.03 3.09 -5.47
CA LEU A 13 -10.77 3.54 -4.88
C LEU A 13 -9.58 3.25 -5.80
N THR A 14 -9.60 2.13 -6.52
CA THR A 14 -8.55 1.78 -7.49
C THR A 14 -8.50 2.72 -8.70
N GLN A 15 -9.61 3.40 -9.03
CA GLN A 15 -9.65 4.45 -10.07
C GLN A 15 -9.32 5.85 -9.57
N ALA A 16 -9.16 6.06 -8.25
CA ALA A 16 -8.78 7.35 -7.71
C ALA A 16 -7.27 7.59 -7.95
N HIS A 17 -6.94 8.77 -8.48
CA HIS A 17 -5.58 9.22 -8.71
C HIS A 17 -4.75 9.02 -7.44
N PHE A 18 -3.66 8.24 -7.54
CA PHE A 18 -2.73 8.06 -6.43
C PHE A 18 -2.01 9.40 -6.20
N PRO A 19 -2.23 10.08 -5.06
CA PRO A 19 -1.73 11.43 -4.88
C PRO A 19 -0.19 11.41 -4.77
N SER A 20 0.46 12.34 -5.47
CA SER A 20 1.93 12.44 -5.60
C SER A 20 2.71 12.39 -4.27
N PRO A 21 2.24 12.94 -3.13
CA PRO A 21 3.00 12.87 -1.87
C PRO A 21 3.15 11.43 -1.36
N ARG A 22 2.18 10.55 -1.63
CA ARG A 22 2.25 9.15 -1.20
C ARG A 22 3.25 8.34 -2.01
N GLU A 23 3.48 8.73 -3.26
CA GLU A 23 4.46 8.07 -4.12
C GLU A 23 5.89 8.40 -3.68
N GLU A 24 6.12 9.63 -3.24
CA GLU A 24 7.39 10.03 -2.64
C GLU A 24 7.67 9.26 -1.34
N ILE A 25 6.65 9.11 -0.48
CA ILE A 25 6.74 8.31 0.75
C ILE A 25 7.10 6.85 0.45
N ILE A 26 6.45 6.23 -0.54
CA ILE A 26 6.78 4.86 -0.93
C ILE A 26 8.20 4.78 -1.45
N ARG A 27 8.61 5.71 -2.32
CA ARG A 27 9.95 5.74 -2.88
C ARG A 27 11.02 5.90 -1.80
N HIS A 28 10.76 6.72 -0.78
CA HIS A 28 11.70 7.01 0.30
C HIS A 28 11.76 5.88 1.34
N ASN A 29 10.61 5.36 1.76
CA ASN A 29 10.52 4.45 2.92
C ASN A 29 10.43 2.96 2.56
N VAL A 30 10.04 2.61 1.32
CA VAL A 30 9.95 1.21 0.88
C VAL A 30 11.14 0.91 -0.01
N ALA A 31 12.13 0.22 0.57
CA ALA A 31 13.41 -0.17 -0.01
C ALA A 31 13.48 0.00 -1.53
N HIS A 32 14.20 1.04 -1.98
CA HIS A 32 14.35 1.44 -3.38
C HIS A 32 14.54 0.25 -4.34
N HIS A 33 15.26 -0.79 -3.92
CA HIS A 33 15.49 -1.98 -4.73
C HIS A 33 14.21 -2.75 -5.09
N HIS A 34 13.25 -2.92 -4.16
CA HIS A 34 12.02 -3.65 -4.47
C HIS A 34 11.08 -2.81 -5.32
N TYR A 35 10.92 -1.51 -5.04
CA TYR A 35 10.01 -0.66 -5.84
C TYR A 35 10.54 -0.36 -7.24
N CYS A 36 11.86 -0.13 -7.39
CA CYS A 36 12.47 0.13 -8.69
C CYS A 36 12.55 -1.11 -9.60
N MET A 37 12.53 -2.32 -9.03
CA MET A 37 12.48 -3.56 -9.83
C MET A 37 11.07 -3.94 -10.31
N LEU A 38 10.02 -3.25 -9.84
CA LEU A 38 8.66 -3.50 -10.28
C LEU A 38 8.39 -2.79 -11.62
N GLU A 39 7.84 -3.52 -12.58
CA GLU A 39 7.32 -2.95 -13.82
C GLU A 39 6.13 -2.01 -13.54
N ASP A 40 5.81 -1.11 -14.47
CA ASP A 40 4.78 -0.07 -14.27
C ASP A 40 3.40 -0.65 -13.92
N ASP A 41 3.03 -1.79 -14.49
CA ASP A 41 1.79 -2.51 -14.16
C ASP A 41 1.81 -3.04 -12.72
N GLN A 42 2.96 -3.53 -12.26
CA GLN A 42 3.14 -4.01 -10.89
C GLN A 42 3.12 -2.86 -9.88
N ARG A 43 3.70 -1.71 -10.23
CA ARG A 43 3.61 -0.48 -9.43
C ARG A 43 2.17 0.04 -9.36
N ALA A 44 1.42 -0.01 -10.46
CA ALA A 44 -0.01 0.33 -10.46
C ALA A 44 -0.82 -0.62 -9.56
N HIS A 45 -0.56 -1.92 -9.63
CA HIS A 45 -1.21 -2.92 -8.78
C HIS A 45 -0.89 -2.70 -7.29
N LEU A 46 0.38 -2.45 -6.95
CA LEU A 46 0.80 -2.15 -5.59
C LEU A 46 0.10 -0.89 -5.04
N ARG A 47 0.04 0.19 -5.83
CA ARG A 47 -0.66 1.44 -5.45
C ARG A 47 -2.14 1.19 -5.18
N ALA A 48 -2.80 0.37 -6.00
CA ALA A 48 -4.20 -0.01 -5.80
C ALA A 48 -4.40 -0.77 -4.48
N LEU A 49 -3.53 -1.75 -4.19
CA LEU A 49 -3.58 -2.52 -2.95
C LEU A 49 -3.36 -1.64 -1.72
N ILE A 50 -2.42 -0.69 -1.78
CA ILE A 50 -2.14 0.25 -0.70
C ILE A 50 -3.36 1.12 -0.39
N GLN A 51 -4.02 1.68 -1.43
CA GLN A 51 -5.22 2.49 -1.23
C GLN A 51 -6.33 1.71 -0.54
N VAL A 52 -6.52 0.46 -0.96
CA VAL A 52 -7.49 -0.46 -0.35
C VAL A 52 -7.10 -0.76 1.10
N PHE A 53 -5.84 -1.07 1.37
CA PHE A 53 -5.35 -1.40 2.71
C PHE A 53 -5.51 -0.24 3.69
N ILE A 54 -5.22 0.99 3.27
CA ILE A 54 -5.39 2.19 4.12
C ILE A 54 -6.84 2.36 4.55
N VAL A 55 -7.80 2.14 3.64
CA VAL A 55 -9.23 2.34 3.90
C VAL A 55 -9.86 1.18 4.67
N GLU A 56 -9.44 -0.06 4.39
CA GLU A 56 -10.01 -1.26 5.02
C GLU A 56 -9.54 -1.49 6.45
N LYS A 57 -8.41 -0.89 6.85
CA LYS A 57 -7.80 -1.12 8.16
C LYS A 57 -8.10 0.00 9.14
N ILE A 58 -8.30 -0.40 10.40
CA ILE A 58 -8.37 0.51 11.53
C ILE A 58 -6.94 0.81 11.96
N TRP A 59 -6.62 2.10 12.10
CA TRP A 59 -5.30 2.57 12.46
C TRP A 59 -5.35 3.21 13.85
N GLU A 60 -4.60 2.62 14.78
CA GLU A 60 -4.45 3.14 16.14
C GLU A 60 -2.98 3.40 16.45
N GLY A 61 -2.69 4.55 17.06
CA GLY A 61 -1.36 4.92 17.51
C GLY A 61 -1.20 4.55 18.97
N CYS A 62 -0.22 3.71 19.28
CA CYS A 62 0.05 3.25 20.66
C CYS A 62 1.24 4.00 21.27
N GLY A 63 1.25 4.15 22.60
CA GLY A 63 2.41 4.70 23.32
C GLY A 63 2.71 6.18 23.03
N GLY A 64 1.69 6.98 22.74
CA GLY A 64 1.85 8.40 22.38
C GLY A 64 2.25 8.65 20.92
N LEU A 65 2.35 7.59 20.09
CA LEU A 65 2.63 7.72 18.67
C LEU A 65 1.43 8.35 17.95
N LYS A 66 1.64 9.52 17.34
CA LYS A 66 0.66 10.13 16.45
C LYS A 66 0.75 9.48 15.07
N LEU A 67 -0.35 8.87 14.63
CA LEU A 67 -0.45 8.30 13.29
C LEU A 67 -0.50 9.41 12.23
N THR A 68 0.47 9.40 11.32
CA THR A 68 0.51 10.26 10.13
C THR A 68 0.10 9.47 8.89
N ASP A 69 -0.27 10.16 7.81
CA ASP A 69 -0.54 9.52 6.51
C ASP A 69 0.70 8.75 6.03
N GLU A 70 1.90 9.28 6.27
CA GLU A 70 3.17 8.63 5.96
C GLU A 70 3.35 7.27 6.63
N ILE A 71 3.05 7.17 7.94
CA ILE A 71 3.14 5.90 8.67
C ILE A 71 2.17 4.88 8.07
N ARG A 72 0.92 5.29 7.80
CA ARG A 72 -0.11 4.41 7.22
C ARG A 72 0.28 3.93 5.83
N VAL A 73 0.77 4.82 4.98
CA VAL A 73 1.22 4.51 3.61
C VAL A 73 2.42 3.57 3.63
N THR A 74 3.39 3.82 4.51
CA THR A 74 4.60 2.99 4.63
C THR A 74 4.26 1.57 5.09
N ILE A 75 3.46 1.43 6.15
CA ILE A 75 3.02 0.12 6.66
C ILE A 75 2.21 -0.63 5.59
N SER A 76 1.29 0.07 4.91
CA SER A 76 0.49 -0.53 3.84
C SER A 76 1.37 -1.02 2.69
N ALA A 77 2.35 -0.23 2.26
CA ALA A 77 3.25 -0.59 1.18
C ALA A 77 4.10 -1.82 1.53
N GLN A 78 4.69 -1.85 2.72
CA GLN A 78 5.45 -3.01 3.21
C GLN A 78 4.58 -4.26 3.31
N ALA A 79 3.35 -4.14 3.81
CA ALA A 79 2.41 -5.26 3.90
C ALA A 79 1.99 -5.77 2.51
N CYS A 80 1.72 -4.87 1.57
CA CYS A 80 1.29 -5.22 0.22
C CYS A 80 2.41 -5.87 -0.62
N LEU A 81 3.69 -5.52 -0.39
CA LEU A 81 4.83 -6.25 -0.98
C LEU A 81 4.86 -7.73 -0.57
N LEU A 82 4.29 -8.06 0.59
CA LEU A 82 4.29 -9.42 1.11
C LEU A 82 3.14 -10.29 0.56
N LEU A 83 2.22 -9.74 -0.24
CA LEU A 83 1.08 -10.49 -0.77
C LEU A 83 1.48 -11.39 -1.95
N PRO A 84 0.90 -12.61 -2.06
CA PRO A 84 1.13 -13.50 -3.19
C PRO A 84 0.47 -12.91 -4.45
N GLY A 85 1.30 -12.42 -5.39
CA GLY A 85 0.85 -11.73 -6.60
C GLY A 85 1.85 -10.72 -7.14
N LEU A 86 2.77 -10.24 -6.30
CA LEU A 86 3.97 -9.51 -6.74
C LEU A 86 5.15 -10.49 -6.90
N PRO A 87 5.97 -10.38 -7.96
CA PRO A 87 7.15 -11.21 -8.13
C PRO A 87 8.11 -10.98 -6.95
N ARG A 88 8.41 -12.07 -6.23
CA ARG A 88 9.47 -12.11 -5.23
C ARG A 88 10.67 -12.76 -5.89
N ASN A 89 11.67 -11.96 -6.26
CA ASN A 89 12.99 -12.51 -6.48
C ASN A 89 13.64 -12.68 -5.10
N TYR A 90 13.67 -13.91 -4.62
CA TYR A 90 14.50 -14.33 -3.49
C TYR A 90 15.80 -14.92 -4.02
#